data_AF-A0A7M3Y5B6-F1
#
_entry.id   AF-A0A7M3Y5B6-F1
#
_cell.length_a   1.000
_cell.length_b   1.000
_cell.length_c   1.000
_cell.angle_alpha   90.00
_cell.angle_beta   90.00
_cell.angle_gamma   90.00
#
_symmetry.space_group_name_H-M   'P 1'
#
loop_
_entity.id
_entity.type
_entity.pdbx_description
1 polymer ?
#
loop_
_entity_poly.entity_id
_entity_poly.type
_entity_poly.pdbx_seq_one_letter_code
_entity_poly.pdbx_strand_id
1 'polypeptide(L)'
;DIDANGIVNVSAKDLGTGTEQSIKIESQTSLSEDEIKAKITEAESFAEDDKRRKARVDLRNQADSIVYQTRRMMEDSGDKLTDEDKEPVNE
;
A
#
# COMPACT_ATOMS: atom_id res chain seq x y z
N ASP A 1 2.80 11.34 16.05
CA ASP A 1 1.53 11.72 16.68
C ASP A 1 1.07 13.10 16.28
N ILE A 2 -0.20 13.24 15.93
CA ILE A 2 -0.84 14.53 15.66
C ILE A 2 -1.69 14.87 16.88
N ASP A 3 -1.42 15.99 17.54
CA ASP A 3 -2.23 16.44 18.67
C ASP A 3 -3.53 17.14 18.22
N ALA A 4 -4.47 17.35 19.15
CA ALA A 4 -5.75 18.02 18.88
C ALA A 4 -5.60 19.50 18.44
N ASN A 5 -4.40 20.06 18.54
CA ASN A 5 -4.05 21.42 18.09
C ASN A 5 -3.35 21.43 16.72
N GLY A 6 -3.19 20.27 16.07
CA GLY A 6 -2.55 20.13 14.76
C GLY A 6 -1.02 20.13 14.78
N ILE A 7 -0.40 19.91 15.94
CA ILE A 7 1.06 19.75 16.05
C ILE A 7 1.41 18.30 15.73
N VAL A 8 2.24 18.12 14.70
CA VAL A 8 2.74 16.81 14.31
C VAL A 8 4.07 16.55 15.01
N ASN A 9 4.07 15.56 15.89
CA ASN A 9 5.23 15.00 16.55
C ASN A 9 5.71 13.81 15.73
N VAL A 10 6.80 13.96 14.98
CA VAL A 10 7.44 12.85 14.28
C VAL A 10 8.55 12.33 15.17
N SER A 11 8.41 11.11 15.68
CA SER A 11 9.48 10.40 16.39
C SER A 11 10.06 9.32 15.48
N ALA A 12 11.39 9.31 15.37
CA ALA A 12 12.14 8.24 14.74
C ALA A 12 13.00 7.56 15.81
N LYS A 13 12.84 6.24 15.94
CA LYS A 13 13.61 5.40 16.87
C LYS A 13 14.49 4.44 16.10
N ASP A 14 15.79 4.47 16.36
CA ASP A 14 16.70 3.44 15.89
C ASP A 14 16.61 2.20 16.82
N LEU A 15 16.17 1.07 16.26
CA LEU A 15 15.98 -0.19 16.99
C LEU A 15 17.29 -0.88 17.37
N GLY A 16 18.43 -0.50 16.79
CA GLY A 16 19.75 -1.08 17.09
C GLY A 16 20.49 -0.38 18.22
N THR A 17 20.39 0.94 18.33
CA THR A 17 21.07 1.74 19.36
C THR A 17 20.15 2.23 20.47
N GLY A 18 18.83 2.08 20.32
CA GLY A 18 17.82 2.56 21.27
C GLY A 18 17.65 4.08 21.29
N THR A 19 18.37 4.81 20.42
CA THR A 19 18.35 6.27 20.37
C THR A 19 17.06 6.75 19.70
N GLU A 20 16.34 7.63 20.37
CA GLU A 20 15.13 8.28 19.86
C GLU A 20 15.44 9.75 19.53
N GLN A 21 15.07 10.20 18.34
CA GLN A 21 15.02 11.62 18.01
C GLN A 21 13.58 11.99 17.67
N SER A 22 13.07 13.02 18.35
CA SER A 22 11.74 13.58 18.11
C SER A 22 11.87 14.98 17.53
N ILE A 23 11.16 15.21 16.43
CA ILE A 23 11.04 16.52 15.78
C ILE A 23 9.59 16.95 15.93
N LYS A 24 9.39 18.09 16.60
CA LYS A 24 8.08 18.72 16.76
C LYS A 24 7.88 19.73 15.64
N ILE A 25 6.98 19.41 14.71
CA ILE A 25 6.64 20.30 13.60
C ILE A 25 5.47 21.16 14.06
N GLU A 26 5.74 22.43 14.36
CA GLU A 26 4.72 23.43 14.67
C GLU A 26 4.13 23.94 13.35
N SER A 27 2.85 23.63 13.12
CA SER A 27 2.15 23.92 11.87
C SER A 27 1.96 25.43 11.67
N GLN A 28 2.93 26.11 11.05
CA GLN A 28 2.83 27.54 10.69
C GLN A 28 2.06 27.81 9.39
N THR A 29 1.33 26.83 8.86
CA THR A 29 0.51 27.01 7.66
C THR A 29 -0.88 26.45 7.90
N SER A 30 -1.71 27.23 8.59
CA SER A 30 -3.14 27.00 8.61
C SER A 30 -3.68 27.30 7.21
N LEU A 31 -3.93 26.25 6.43
CA LEU A 31 -4.78 26.36 5.24
C LEU A 31 -6.04 27.14 5.63
N SER A 32 -6.44 28.09 4.80
CA SER A 32 -7.71 28.79 5.01
C SER A 32 -8.88 27.80 4.88
N GLU A 33 -10.02 28.09 5.53
CA GLU A 33 -11.20 27.22 5.45
C GLU A 33 -11.66 26.97 3.99
N ASP A 34 -11.45 27.94 3.11
CA ASP A 34 -11.76 27.84 1.69
C ASP A 34 -10.83 26.86 0.96
N GLU A 35 -9.53 26.86 1.30
CA GLU A 35 -8.58 25.87 0.78
C GLU A 35 -8.88 24.45 1.30
N ILE A 36 -9.34 24.33 2.54
CA ILE A 36 -9.76 23.05 3.12
C ILE A 36 -10.97 22.51 2.36
N LYS A 37 -12.00 23.33 2.11
CA LYS A 37 -13.19 22.92 1.34
C LYS A 37 -12.84 22.56 -0.09
N ALA A 38 -12.00 23.36 -0.76
CA ALA A 38 -11.55 23.06 -2.11
C ALA A 38 -10.82 21.70 -2.17
N LYS A 39 -9.95 21.41 -1.20
CA LYS A 39 -9.24 20.13 -1.10
C LYS A 39 -10.16 18.95 -0.80
N ILE A 40 -11.23 19.14 -0.03
CA ILE A 40 -12.22 18.09 0.23
C ILE A 40 -12.96 17.74 -1.06
N THR A 41 -13.47 18.73 -1.79
CA THR A 41 -14.16 18.51 -3.07
C THR A 41 -13.22 17.89 -4.12
N GLU A 42 -11.98 18.35 -4.18
CA GLU A 42 -10.95 17.76 -5.04
C GLU A 42 -10.71 16.28 -4.68
N ALA A 43 -10.52 15.98 -3.39
CA ALA A 43 -10.31 14.61 -2.91
C ALA A 43 -11.50 13.69 -3.21
N GLU A 44 -12.74 14.17 -3.09
CA GLU A 44 -13.95 13.41 -3.46
C GLU A 44 -13.99 13.08 -4.96
N SER A 45 -13.57 14.03 -5.81
CA SER A 45 -13.54 13.82 -7.26
C SER A 45 -12.51 12.77 -7.69
N PHE A 46 -11.36 12.69 -6.99
CA PHE A 46 -10.32 11.71 -7.26
C PHE A 46 -10.51 10.39 -6.52
N ALA A 47 -11.39 10.33 -5.51
CA ALA A 47 -11.63 9.13 -4.72
C ALA A 47 -12.09 7.93 -5.56
N GLU A 48 -12.91 8.16 -6.60
CA GLU A 48 -13.37 7.09 -7.47
C GLU A 48 -12.27 6.59 -8.42
N ASP A 49 -11.47 7.50 -8.98
CA ASP A 49 -10.33 7.16 -9.84
C ASP A 49 -9.23 6.45 -9.06
N ASP A 50 -8.93 6.89 -7.84
CA ASP A 50 -7.96 6.24 -6.97
C ASP A 50 -8.45 4.86 -6.50
N LYS A 51 -9.75 4.69 -6.23
CA LYS A 51 -10.34 3.36 -6.00
C LYS A 51 -10.17 2.45 -7.20
N ARG A 52 -10.41 2.94 -8.43
CA ARG A 52 -10.22 2.17 -9.67
C ARG A 52 -8.75 1.81 -9.91
N ARG A 53 -7.82 2.73 -9.65
CA ARG A 53 -6.38 2.47 -9.75
C ARG A 53 -5.95 1.43 -8.73
N LYS A 54 -6.38 1.58 -7.47
CA LYS A 54 -6.08 0.62 -6.40
C LYS A 54 -6.64 -0.77 -6.72
N ALA A 55 -7.90 -0.88 -7.14
CA ALA A 55 -8.50 -2.15 -7.51
C ALA A 55 -7.74 -2.87 -8.64
N ARG A 56 -7.23 -2.12 -9.62
CA ARG A 56 -6.42 -2.67 -10.71
C ARG A 56 -5.07 -3.21 -10.22
N VAL A 57 -4.42 -2.46 -9.34
CA VAL A 57 -3.13 -2.86 -8.75
C VAL A 57 -3.33 -4.07 -7.84
N ASP A 58 -4.37 -4.06 -7.01
CA ASP A 58 -4.72 -5.18 -6.13
C ASP A 58 -5.04 -6.43 -6.94
N LEU A 59 -5.83 -6.31 -8.01
CA LEU A 59 -6.13 -7.42 -8.91
C LEU A 59 -4.86 -7.99 -9.57
N ARG A 60 -3.96 -7.11 -10.03
CA ARG A 60 -2.68 -7.54 -10.61
C ARG A 60 -1.81 -8.25 -9.58
N ASN A 61 -1.67 -7.71 -8.39
CA ASN A 61 -0.91 -8.32 -7.31
C ASN A 61 -1.50 -9.66 -6.89
N GLN A 62 -2.83 -9.77 -6.86
CA GLN A 62 -3.53 -11.02 -6.58
C GLN A 62 -3.28 -12.06 -7.68
N ALA A 63 -3.37 -11.66 -8.95
CA ALA A 63 -3.07 -12.53 -10.08
C ALA A 63 -1.59 -12.99 -10.05
N ASP A 64 -0.64 -12.08 -9.85
CA ASP A 64 0.79 -12.40 -9.75
C ASP A 64 1.06 -13.34 -8.55
N SER A 65 0.39 -13.12 -7.41
CA SER A 65 0.47 -14.00 -6.24
C SER A 65 -0.05 -15.41 -6.55
N ILE A 66 -1.18 -15.51 -7.25
CA ILE A 66 -1.76 -16.81 -7.66
C ILE A 66 -0.81 -17.52 -8.62
N VAL A 67 -0.31 -16.83 -9.65
CA VAL A 67 0.64 -17.40 -10.62
C VAL A 67 1.91 -17.90 -9.91
N TYR A 68 2.44 -17.11 -8.97
CA TYR A 68 3.60 -17.51 -8.19
C TYR A 68 3.32 -18.74 -7.33
N GLN A 69 2.17 -18.78 -6.64
CA GLN A 69 1.76 -19.93 -5.84
C GLN A 69 1.59 -21.18 -6.70
N THR A 70 0.95 -21.05 -7.85
CA THR A 70 0.74 -22.15 -8.79
C THR A 70 2.07 -22.67 -9.33
N ARG A 71 2.98 -21.79 -9.78
CA ARG A 71 4.31 -22.19 -10.25
C ARG A 71 5.11 -22.90 -9.16
N ARG A 72 5.10 -22.36 -7.95
CA ARG A 72 5.77 -22.99 -6.81
C ARG A 72 5.18 -24.37 -6.49
N MET A 73 3.85 -24.49 -6.52
CA MET A 73 3.18 -25.78 -6.30
C MET A 73 3.53 -26.80 -7.39
N MET A 74 3.70 -26.37 -8.64
CA MET A 74 4.16 -27.22 -9.74
C MET A 74 5.63 -27.63 -9.60
N GLU A 75 6.51 -26.74 -9.14
CA GLU A 75 7.91 -27.08 -8.84
C GLU A 75 7.99 -28.10 -7.70
N ASP A 76 7.25 -27.87 -6.61
CA ASP A 76 7.25 -28.74 -5.42
C ASP A 76 6.54 -30.09 -5.67
N SER A 77 5.55 -30.14 -6.57
CA SER A 77 4.75 -31.34 -6.88
C SER A 77 5.07 -31.95 -8.25
N GLY A 78 6.10 -31.43 -8.94
CA GLY A 78 6.43 -31.80 -10.32
C GLY A 78 6.71 -33.29 -10.51
N ASP A 79 7.29 -33.95 -9.51
CA ASP A 79 7.54 -35.40 -9.55
C ASP A 79 6.27 -36.25 -9.35
N LYS A 80 5.14 -35.65 -8.94
CA LYS A 80 3.86 -36.32 -8.70
C LYS A 80 2.76 -35.97 -9.70
N LEU A 81 2.98 -34.96 -10.53
CA LEU A 81 2.04 -34.47 -11.53
C LEU A 81 2.38 -35.08 -12.91
N THR A 82 1.37 -35.61 -13.60
CA THR A 82 1.50 -36.12 -14.97
C THR A 82 1.64 -34.97 -15.97
N ASP A 83 2.20 -35.25 -17.15
CA ASP A 83 2.45 -34.21 -18.16
C ASP A 83 1.15 -33.56 -18.69
N GLU A 84 0.02 -34.31 -18.71
CA GLU A 84 -1.32 -33.80 -19.03
C GLU A 84 -1.80 -32.71 -18.05
N ASP A 85 -1.44 -32.79 -16.76
CA ASP A 85 -1.84 -31.79 -15.76
C ASP A 85 -0.93 -30.55 -15.78
N LYS A 86 0.26 -30.65 -16.38
CA LYS A 86 1.25 -29.56 -16.46
C LYS A 86 1.15 -28.70 -17.71
N GLU A 87 0.63 -29.23 -18.82
CA GLU A 87 0.44 -28.49 -20.08
C GLU A 87 -0.40 -27.20 -19.92
N PRO A 88 -1.62 -27.23 -19.34
CA PRO A 88 -2.51 -26.07 -19.31
C PRO A 88 -2.08 -24.95 -18.35
N VAL A 89 -1.01 -25.16 -17.56
CA VAL A 89 -0.50 -24.20 -16.57
C VAL A 89 0.80 -23.54 -17.02
N ASN A 90 1.49 -24.11 -18.01
CA ASN A 90 2.72 -23.56 -18.59
C ASN A 90 2.47 -22.63 -19.79
N GLU A 91 1.25 -22.66 -20.36
CA GLU A 91 0.77 -21.71 -21.39
C GLU A 91 0.28 -20.39 -20.78
#